data_AF-A0A6J1N090-F1
#
_entry.id   AF-A0A6J1N090-F1
#
_cell.length_a   1.000
_cell.length_b   1.000
_cell.length_c   1.000
_cell.angle_alpha   90.00
_cell.angle_beta   90.00
_cell.angle_gamma   90.00
#
_symmetry.space_group_name_H-M   'P 1'
#
loop_
_entity.id
_entity.type
_entity.pdbx_description
1 polymer ?
#
loop_
_entity_poly.entity_id
_entity_poly.type
_entity_poly.pdbx_seq_one_letter_code
_entity_poly.pdbx_strand_id
1 'polypeptide(L)'
;MLHMNIIAAIFACSLQYCLAGDIIIDSKDDECRSIPSCTSCLTNNVCTWCVAKSLCTKQLCGNDNVIYPQQVPALMSGPDFCPRIASDDIVTYASGKREILVVKLAEIYLFMAFTPWKCKIQINNQENVVPAILIGESVYCESFEMKNNSEEPYVKGNVKVLWNYNKAFDGSLSFKVCRCDLQPNCIACNKKVEK
;
A
#
# COMPACT_ATOMS: atom_id res chain seq x y z
N MET A 1 -0.33 27.47 -77.61
CA MET A 1 0.83 27.16 -78.47
C MET A 1 1.88 28.22 -78.21
N LEU A 2 3.14 27.80 -78.14
CA LEU A 2 4.39 28.55 -77.89
C LEU A 2 4.83 28.76 -76.43
N HIS A 3 5.94 28.07 -76.16
CA HIS A 3 6.86 28.09 -75.03
C HIS A 3 7.59 29.43 -74.85
N MET A 4 8.07 29.70 -73.61
CA MET A 4 9.35 30.39 -73.42
C MET A 4 10.07 30.00 -72.10
N ASN A 5 11.17 29.26 -72.29
CA ASN A 5 12.51 29.36 -71.70
C ASN A 5 12.81 29.38 -70.17
N ILE A 6 13.37 28.25 -69.76
CA ILE A 6 14.57 27.94 -68.92
C ILE A 6 15.58 29.11 -68.68
N ILE A 7 16.06 29.29 -67.43
CA ILE A 7 17.48 29.14 -66.95
C ILE A 7 17.73 29.80 -65.56
N ALA A 8 18.17 28.92 -64.63
CA ALA A 8 19.17 29.03 -63.55
C ALA A 8 19.20 30.18 -62.50
N ALA A 9 19.00 29.74 -61.25
CA ALA A 9 19.87 29.88 -60.05
C ALA A 9 20.57 31.21 -59.71
N ILE A 10 20.46 31.65 -58.44
CA ILE A 10 21.59 31.79 -57.48
C ILE A 10 21.09 32.25 -56.08
N PHE A 11 21.39 31.42 -55.09
CA PHE A 11 21.80 31.64 -53.69
C PHE A 11 21.03 32.51 -52.65
N ALA A 12 20.86 31.84 -51.51
CA ALA A 12 21.03 32.27 -50.11
C ALA A 12 19.83 32.87 -49.35
N CYS A 13 19.27 32.09 -48.42
CA CYS A 13 19.56 32.33 -47.00
C CYS A 13 19.15 31.14 -46.10
N SER A 14 20.15 30.63 -45.39
CA SER A 14 20.11 30.09 -44.02
C SER A 14 19.05 29.06 -43.61
N LEU A 15 19.54 27.82 -43.51
CA LEU A 15 19.27 26.88 -42.41
C LEU A 15 18.70 27.54 -41.14
N GLN A 16 17.45 27.26 -40.83
CA GLN A 16 17.08 27.05 -39.43
C GLN A 16 15.97 26.00 -39.33
N TYR A 17 16.41 24.84 -38.85
CA TYR A 17 15.66 23.67 -38.45
C TYR A 17 14.36 24.03 -37.72
N CYS A 18 13.22 23.90 -38.40
CA CYS A 18 11.98 23.49 -37.74
C CYS A 18 11.88 21.98 -37.86
N LEU A 19 12.78 21.27 -37.18
CA LEU A 19 12.43 19.92 -36.74
C LEU A 19 11.26 20.12 -35.79
N ALA A 20 10.10 19.63 -36.18
CA ALA A 20 9.04 19.28 -35.26
C ALA A 20 9.68 18.32 -34.23
N GLY A 21 10.21 18.91 -33.16
CA GLY A 21 10.51 18.19 -31.96
C GLY A 21 9.17 17.76 -31.42
N ASP A 22 8.75 16.55 -31.76
CA ASP A 22 7.95 15.78 -30.84
C ASP A 22 8.68 15.91 -29.50
N ILE A 23 8.10 16.67 -28.58
CA ILE A 23 8.50 16.59 -27.18
C ILE A 23 8.08 15.19 -26.80
N ILE A 24 8.99 14.25 -27.00
CA ILE A 24 9.05 13.05 -26.18
C ILE A 24 9.29 13.63 -24.79
N ILE A 25 8.20 13.88 -24.05
CA ILE A 25 8.28 13.85 -22.60
C ILE A 25 8.68 12.41 -22.36
N ASP A 26 9.98 12.19 -22.31
CA ASP A 26 10.58 11.06 -21.65
C ASP A 26 10.06 11.19 -20.22
N SER A 27 8.89 10.60 -19.96
CA SER A 27 8.52 10.24 -18.61
C SER A 27 9.52 9.16 -18.25
N LYS A 28 10.75 9.59 -17.91
CA LYS A 28 11.58 8.87 -16.97
C LYS A 28 10.61 8.37 -15.93
N ASP A 29 10.42 7.05 -15.93
CA ASP A 29 9.47 6.37 -15.10
C ASP A 29 9.47 7.05 -13.74
N ASP A 30 8.32 7.57 -13.33
CA ASP A 30 8.22 8.25 -12.04
C ASP A 30 8.61 7.24 -10.97
N GLU A 31 9.88 7.26 -10.55
CA GLU A 31 10.49 6.25 -9.67
C GLU A 31 9.69 6.09 -8.38
N CYS A 32 9.00 7.16 -7.96
CA CYS A 32 8.08 7.15 -6.82
C CYS A 32 7.00 6.07 -6.97
N ARG A 33 6.50 5.80 -8.19
CA ARG A 33 5.43 4.81 -8.45
C ARG A 33 5.82 3.38 -8.08
N SER A 34 7.12 3.10 -8.01
CA SER A 34 7.62 1.79 -7.55
C SER A 34 7.53 1.60 -6.03
N ILE A 35 7.28 2.68 -5.27
CA ILE A 35 7.23 2.67 -3.82
C ILE A 35 5.78 2.37 -3.37
N PRO A 36 5.51 1.20 -2.76
CA PRO A 36 4.15 0.74 -2.49
C PRO A 36 3.58 1.25 -1.15
N SER A 37 4.40 1.92 -0.32
CA SER A 37 4.06 2.35 1.03
C SER A 37 4.08 3.87 1.12
N CYS A 38 3.11 4.44 1.84
CA CYS A 38 3.02 5.87 2.05
C CYS A 38 4.22 6.39 2.84
N THR A 39 4.55 5.75 3.95
CA THR A 39 5.67 6.14 4.82
C THR A 39 6.98 6.09 4.03
N SER A 40 7.23 5.01 3.29
CA SER A 40 8.43 4.90 2.44
C SER A 40 8.43 5.95 1.32
N CYS A 41 7.27 6.27 0.73
CA CYS A 41 7.16 7.31 -0.29
C CYS A 41 7.66 8.66 0.22
N LEU A 42 7.26 9.03 1.44
CA LEU A 42 7.55 10.34 2.02
C LEU A 42 8.96 10.47 2.59
N THR A 43 9.72 9.37 2.69
CA THR A 43 11.17 9.45 2.92
C THR A 43 11.91 10.07 1.74
N ASN A 44 11.32 10.02 0.55
CA ASN A 44 11.85 10.69 -0.63
C ASN A 44 11.27 12.10 -0.72
N ASN A 45 12.18 13.07 -0.66
CA ASN A 45 11.83 14.48 -0.57
C ASN A 45 11.12 15.07 -1.80
N VAL A 46 11.04 14.34 -2.91
CA VAL A 46 10.35 14.77 -4.13
C VAL A 46 9.08 13.99 -4.44
N CYS A 47 8.77 12.92 -3.68
CA CYS A 47 7.57 12.12 -3.90
C CYS A 47 6.42 12.60 -3.01
N THR A 48 5.19 12.49 -3.48
CA THR A 48 3.98 12.74 -2.69
C THR A 48 3.11 11.49 -2.68
N TRP A 49 2.23 11.37 -1.69
CA TRP A 49 1.27 10.27 -1.60
C TRP A 49 -0.15 10.76 -1.89
N CYS A 50 -0.78 10.17 -2.91
CA CYS A 50 -2.19 10.37 -3.22
C CYS A 50 -3.02 9.35 -2.44
N VAL A 51 -3.77 9.78 -1.42
CA VAL A 51 -4.40 8.90 -0.43
C VAL A 51 -5.43 7.96 -1.05
N ALA A 52 -6.43 8.49 -1.77
CA ALA A 52 -7.49 7.68 -2.35
C ALA A 52 -6.95 6.78 -3.48
N LYS A 53 -5.95 7.25 -4.22
CA LYS A 53 -5.25 6.45 -5.24
C LYS A 53 -4.33 5.41 -4.62
N SER A 54 -3.92 5.55 -3.35
CA SER A 54 -2.92 4.71 -2.69
C SER A 54 -1.65 4.61 -3.54
N LEU A 55 -1.16 5.76 -3.97
CA LEU A 55 -0.13 5.88 -4.99
C LEU A 55 0.93 6.90 -4.59
N CYS A 56 2.19 6.50 -4.67
CA CYS A 56 3.34 7.38 -4.58
C CYS A 56 3.68 7.97 -5.96
N THR A 57 3.87 9.29 -6.06
CA THR A 57 4.14 9.96 -7.35
C THR A 57 4.82 11.32 -7.18
N LYS A 58 5.64 11.73 -8.17
CA LYS A 58 6.10 13.13 -8.33
C LYS A 58 5.06 14.02 -9.00
N GLN A 59 4.05 13.41 -9.65
CA GLN A 59 3.02 14.12 -10.40
C GLN A 59 1.90 14.62 -9.49
N LEU A 60 1.05 15.49 -10.01
CA LEU A 60 -0.10 16.01 -9.26
C LEU A 60 -1.15 14.92 -9.00
N CYS A 61 -1.67 14.87 -7.77
CA CYS A 61 -2.72 13.91 -7.40
C CYS A 61 -4.13 14.27 -7.92
N GLY A 62 -4.30 15.41 -8.61
CA GLY A 62 -5.61 15.90 -9.02
C GLY A 62 -6.45 16.28 -7.80
N ASN A 63 -7.69 15.76 -7.71
CA ASN A 63 -8.63 16.03 -6.61
C ASN A 63 -8.48 15.08 -5.40
N ASP A 64 -7.36 14.36 -5.29
CA ASP A 64 -7.11 13.47 -4.16
C ASP A 64 -6.65 14.27 -2.93
N ASN A 65 -6.77 13.68 -1.74
CA ASN A 65 -6.02 14.15 -0.58
C ASN A 65 -4.55 13.81 -0.79
N VAL A 66 -3.67 14.77 -0.52
CA VAL A 66 -2.23 14.66 -0.77
C VAL A 66 -1.50 14.75 0.55
N ILE A 67 -0.64 13.77 0.80
CA ILE A 67 0.35 13.86 1.87
C ILE A 67 1.68 14.25 1.22
N TYR A 68 2.23 15.36 1.68
CA TYR A 68 3.51 15.87 1.19
C TYR A 68 4.67 15.36 2.06
N PRO A 69 5.90 15.35 1.52
CA PRO A 69 7.10 15.14 2.34
C PRO A 69 7.19 16.12 3.51
N GLN A 70 7.88 15.71 4.57
CA GLN A 70 7.98 16.45 5.83
C GLN A 70 8.44 17.91 5.69
N GLN A 71 9.31 18.19 4.73
CA GLN A 71 9.89 19.53 4.50
C GLN A 71 8.98 20.48 3.72
N VAL A 72 7.90 19.99 3.13
CA VAL A 72 6.94 20.85 2.41
C VAL A 72 5.99 21.46 3.44
N PRO A 73 5.79 22.78 3.47
CA PRO A 73 4.88 23.42 4.42
C PRO A 73 3.42 23.29 3.95
N ALA A 74 2.84 22.11 4.13
CA ALA A 74 1.43 21.83 3.86
C ALA A 74 0.72 21.26 5.11
N LEU A 75 -0.62 21.31 5.13
CA LEU A 75 -1.42 20.82 6.26
C LEU A 75 -1.14 19.35 6.59
N MET A 76 -0.94 18.53 5.56
CA MET A 76 -0.67 17.10 5.67
C MET A 76 0.74 16.83 5.15
N SER A 77 1.73 16.98 6.03
CA SER A 77 3.15 16.82 5.69
C SER A 77 3.82 15.84 6.62
N GLY A 78 4.46 14.82 6.04
CA GLY A 78 5.18 13.79 6.79
C GLY A 78 4.41 12.48 6.97
N PRO A 79 5.11 11.44 7.45
CA PRO A 79 4.60 10.07 7.55
C PRO A 79 3.48 9.90 8.58
N ASP A 80 3.34 10.81 9.54
CA ASP A 80 2.31 10.71 10.58
C ASP A 80 0.87 10.79 10.03
N PHE A 81 0.70 11.33 8.82
CA PHE A 81 -0.59 11.40 8.11
C PHE A 81 -0.88 10.15 7.25
N CYS A 82 0.04 9.19 7.19
CA CYS A 82 -0.14 7.97 6.38
C CYS A 82 -1.18 7.02 7.00
N PRO A 83 -2.13 6.49 6.20
CA PRO A 83 -2.99 5.39 6.60
C PRO A 83 -2.15 4.18 7.01
N ARG A 84 -2.20 3.81 8.29
CA ARG A 84 -1.35 2.76 8.86
C ARG A 84 -2.07 1.88 9.86
N ILE A 85 -1.51 0.71 10.12
CA ILE A 85 -1.85 -0.11 11.28
C ILE A 85 -1.26 0.56 12.53
N ALA A 86 -2.07 0.70 13.58
CA ALA A 86 -1.78 1.52 14.76
C ALA A 86 -1.32 0.72 16.00
N SER A 87 -1.05 -0.58 15.84
CA SER A 87 -0.58 -1.45 16.93
C SER A 87 0.62 -2.26 16.45
N ASP A 88 1.65 -2.27 17.29
CA ASP A 88 2.84 -3.13 17.16
C ASP A 88 2.75 -4.37 18.06
N ASP A 89 1.59 -4.61 18.68
CA ASP A 89 1.40 -5.73 19.59
C ASP A 89 1.51 -7.06 18.86
N ILE A 90 2.14 -8.04 19.51
CA ILE A 90 2.17 -9.42 19.01
C ILE A 90 1.03 -10.19 19.66
N VAL A 91 0.01 -10.50 18.88
CA VAL A 91 -1.11 -11.32 19.36
C VAL A 91 -0.73 -12.80 19.32
N THR A 92 -1.16 -13.57 20.31
CA THR A 92 -0.85 -15.01 20.38
C THR A 92 -2.13 -15.84 20.35
N TYR A 93 -2.13 -16.87 19.51
CA TYR A 93 -3.22 -17.79 19.27
C TYR A 93 -2.79 -19.24 19.50
N ALA A 94 -3.76 -20.10 19.79
CA ALA A 94 -3.54 -21.54 19.88
C ALA A 94 -3.80 -22.19 18.52
N SER A 95 -2.95 -23.15 18.14
CA SER A 95 -3.10 -23.90 16.89
C SER A 95 -4.42 -24.68 16.87
N GLY A 96 -5.11 -24.68 15.72
CA GLY A 96 -6.37 -25.38 15.47
C GLY A 96 -7.62 -24.62 15.92
N LYS A 97 -7.50 -23.38 16.42
CA LYS A 97 -8.66 -22.56 16.79
C LYS A 97 -9.01 -21.56 15.69
N ARG A 98 -10.31 -21.31 15.49
CA ARG A 98 -10.77 -20.21 14.64
C ARG A 98 -10.82 -18.93 15.45
N GLU A 99 -10.25 -17.87 14.91
CA GLU A 99 -10.05 -16.60 15.61
C GLU A 99 -10.52 -15.44 14.73
N ILE A 100 -11.04 -14.39 15.35
CA ILE A 100 -11.32 -13.10 14.70
C ILE A 100 -10.14 -12.20 15.00
N LEU A 101 -9.39 -11.85 13.94
CA LEU A 101 -8.30 -10.88 14.02
C LEU A 101 -8.89 -9.47 14.06
N VAL A 102 -8.51 -8.68 15.05
CA VAL A 102 -8.91 -7.28 15.17
C VAL A 102 -7.67 -6.42 14.97
N VAL A 103 -7.69 -5.58 13.93
CA VAL A 103 -6.56 -4.71 13.57
C VAL A 103 -6.98 -3.26 13.76
N LYS A 104 -6.30 -2.55 14.66
CA LYS A 104 -6.52 -1.11 14.85
C LYS A 104 -5.77 -0.31 13.79
N LEU A 105 -6.41 0.69 13.22
CA LEU A 105 -5.85 1.57 12.21
C LEU A 105 -5.69 3.00 12.74
N ALA A 106 -4.86 3.79 12.07
CA ALA A 106 -4.72 5.23 12.23
C ALA A 106 -4.81 5.90 10.85
N GLU A 107 -5.20 7.18 10.84
CA GLU A 107 -5.36 8.00 9.62
C GLU A 107 -6.33 7.39 8.60
N ILE A 108 -7.52 7.01 9.08
CA ILE A 108 -8.62 6.56 8.22
C ILE A 108 -9.40 7.77 7.71
N TYR A 109 -9.67 7.80 6.41
CA TYR A 109 -10.46 8.85 5.79
C TYR A 109 -11.90 8.38 5.61
N LEU A 110 -12.86 9.29 5.78
CA LEU A 110 -14.30 8.98 5.75
C LEU A 110 -14.71 8.17 4.50
N PHE A 111 -14.17 8.50 3.33
CA PHE A 111 -14.49 7.79 2.08
C PHE A 111 -14.07 6.30 2.10
N MET A 112 -13.07 5.91 2.89
CA MET A 112 -12.60 4.53 2.98
C MET A 112 -13.65 3.63 3.67
N ALA A 113 -14.42 4.18 4.61
CA ALA A 113 -15.43 3.44 5.36
C ALA A 113 -16.51 2.81 4.47
N PHE A 114 -16.74 3.38 3.28
CA PHE A 114 -17.74 2.92 2.32
C PHE A 114 -17.18 1.99 1.24
N THR A 115 -15.97 1.47 1.42
CA THR A 115 -15.32 0.55 0.48
C THR A 115 -15.28 -0.89 1.03
N PRO A 116 -15.06 -1.91 0.17
CA PRO A 116 -14.83 -3.27 0.65
C PRO A 116 -13.50 -3.39 1.41
N TRP A 117 -13.55 -4.06 2.56
CA TRP A 117 -12.40 -4.33 3.42
C TRP A 117 -11.99 -5.80 3.35
N LYS A 118 -10.69 -6.06 3.41
CA LYS A 118 -10.12 -7.41 3.45
C LYS A 118 -8.92 -7.47 4.38
N CYS A 119 -8.68 -8.63 4.96
CA CYS A 119 -7.44 -8.96 5.65
C CYS A 119 -6.63 -9.94 4.80
N LYS A 120 -5.37 -9.60 4.56
CA LYS A 120 -4.38 -10.48 3.94
C LYS A 120 -3.52 -11.08 5.05
N ILE A 121 -3.77 -12.36 5.34
CA ILE A 121 -3.17 -13.11 6.43
C ILE A 121 -2.04 -13.98 5.86
N GLN A 122 -0.84 -13.81 6.40
CA GLN A 122 0.33 -14.61 6.03
C GLN A 122 0.78 -15.49 7.20
N ILE A 123 0.78 -16.80 7.01
CA ILE A 123 1.19 -17.81 8.00
C ILE A 123 1.63 -19.09 7.27
N ASN A 124 2.64 -19.81 7.80
CA ASN A 124 3.18 -21.02 7.17
C ASN A 124 3.63 -20.83 5.71
N ASN A 125 4.14 -19.65 5.36
CA ASN A 125 4.48 -19.25 3.99
C ASN A 125 3.29 -19.28 3.00
N GLN A 126 2.06 -19.29 3.51
CA GLN A 126 0.83 -19.20 2.73
C GLN A 126 0.17 -17.84 2.96
N GLU A 127 -0.38 -17.27 1.89
CA GLU A 127 -1.19 -16.06 1.93
C GLU A 127 -2.66 -16.44 1.78
N ASN A 128 -3.49 -15.92 2.68
CA ASN A 128 -4.94 -16.08 2.65
C ASN A 128 -5.58 -14.70 2.71
N VAL A 129 -6.55 -14.44 1.83
CA VAL A 129 -7.29 -13.17 1.82
C VAL A 129 -8.72 -13.43 2.25
N VAL A 130 -9.12 -12.84 3.35
CA VAL A 130 -10.48 -12.96 3.90
C VAL A 130 -11.20 -11.61 3.88
N PRO A 131 -12.53 -11.59 3.69
CA PRO A 131 -13.37 -10.43 3.95
C PRO A 131 -13.13 -9.85 5.35
N ALA A 132 -13.42 -8.56 5.50
CA ALA A 132 -13.36 -7.87 6.78
C ALA A 132 -14.41 -6.76 6.84
N ILE A 133 -14.65 -6.25 8.05
CA ILE A 133 -15.52 -5.10 8.29
C ILE A 133 -14.79 -4.05 9.14
N LEU A 134 -15.02 -2.77 8.83
CA LEU A 134 -14.56 -1.66 9.66
C LEU A 134 -15.65 -1.29 10.68
N ILE A 135 -15.28 -1.21 11.96
CA ILE A 135 -16.11 -0.67 13.04
C ILE A 135 -15.28 0.33 13.84
N GLY A 136 -15.64 1.61 13.77
CA GLY A 136 -14.81 2.69 14.31
C GLY A 136 -13.45 2.73 13.62
N GLU A 137 -12.37 2.57 14.39
CA GLU A 137 -10.98 2.52 13.90
C GLU A 137 -10.42 1.09 13.81
N SER A 138 -11.27 0.08 14.03
CA SER A 138 -10.87 -1.32 14.10
C SER A 138 -11.43 -2.11 12.93
N VAL A 139 -10.57 -2.86 12.25
CA VAL A 139 -10.94 -3.81 11.21
C VAL A 139 -11.04 -5.21 11.81
N TYR A 140 -12.21 -5.80 11.67
CA TYR A 140 -12.53 -7.16 12.12
C TYR A 140 -12.46 -8.08 10.90
N CYS A 141 -11.42 -8.90 10.84
CA CYS A 141 -11.29 -9.90 9.79
C CYS A 141 -12.31 -11.03 10.00
N GLU A 142 -12.78 -11.64 8.91
CA GLU A 142 -13.58 -12.85 9.02
C GLU A 142 -12.81 -13.97 9.74
N SER A 143 -13.57 -14.82 10.43
CA SER A 143 -13.04 -15.91 11.26
C SER A 143 -12.10 -16.84 10.47
N PHE A 144 -10.84 -16.89 10.90
CA PHE A 144 -9.77 -17.63 10.25
C PHE A 144 -9.21 -18.71 11.18
N GLU A 145 -8.94 -19.90 10.65
CA GLU A 145 -8.34 -20.99 11.43
C GLU A 145 -6.84 -20.78 11.60
N MET A 146 -6.42 -20.49 12.83
CA MET A 146 -5.01 -20.34 13.18
C MET A 146 -4.38 -21.72 13.31
N LYS A 147 -3.62 -22.13 12.30
CA LYS A 147 -2.98 -23.45 12.29
C LYS A 147 -1.48 -23.34 12.14
N ASN A 148 -0.73 -23.93 13.06
CA ASN A 148 0.69 -24.18 12.88
C ASN A 148 0.85 -25.59 12.28
N ASN A 149 1.28 -25.67 11.02
CA ASN A 149 1.49 -26.93 10.30
C ASN A 149 2.93 -27.47 10.42
N SER A 150 3.81 -26.76 11.14
CA SER A 150 5.20 -27.15 11.31
C SER A 150 5.42 -28.06 12.52
N GLU A 151 6.59 -28.66 12.58
CA GLU A 151 7.07 -29.41 13.75
C GLU A 151 7.52 -28.49 14.90
N GLU A 152 7.62 -27.18 14.63
CA GLU A 152 8.07 -26.21 15.61
C GLU A 152 6.99 -25.90 16.66
N PRO A 153 7.38 -25.55 17.91
CA PRO A 153 6.44 -25.20 18.96
C PRO A 153 5.55 -24.00 18.62
N TYR A 154 5.95 -23.17 17.65
CA TYR A 154 5.15 -22.08 17.14
C TYR A 154 5.54 -21.68 15.71
N VAL A 155 4.61 -20.98 15.06
CA VAL A 155 4.87 -20.25 13.81
C VAL A 155 4.48 -18.78 13.98
N LYS A 156 5.19 -17.88 13.30
CA LYS A 156 4.85 -16.46 13.23
C LYS A 156 4.04 -16.19 11.97
N GLY A 157 3.15 -15.22 12.06
CA GLY A 157 2.40 -14.71 10.93
C GLY A 157 2.18 -13.21 11.04
N ASN A 158 1.61 -12.63 9.99
CA ASN A 158 1.23 -11.23 9.97
C ASN A 158 -0.09 -11.01 9.22
N VAL A 159 -0.73 -9.88 9.49
CA VAL A 159 -1.95 -9.44 8.81
C VAL A 159 -1.73 -8.06 8.23
N LYS A 160 -1.98 -7.91 6.93
CA LYS A 160 -2.15 -6.62 6.27
C LYS A 160 -3.63 -6.33 6.08
N VAL A 161 -4.01 -5.07 6.23
CA VAL A 161 -5.37 -4.60 5.96
C VAL A 161 -5.42 -3.98 4.57
N LEU A 162 -6.40 -4.40 3.78
CA LEU A 162 -6.68 -3.89 2.46
C LEU A 162 -8.04 -3.19 2.45
N TRP A 163 -8.12 -2.06 1.75
CA TRP A 163 -9.35 -1.34 1.45
C TRP A 163 -9.50 -1.18 -0.07
N ASN A 164 -10.73 -0.96 -0.52
CA ASN A 164 -11.07 -0.92 -1.95
C ASN A 164 -10.37 -2.03 -2.75
N TYR A 165 -10.54 -3.26 -2.27
CA TYR A 165 -10.01 -4.52 -2.80
C TYR A 165 -8.50 -4.78 -2.62
N ASN A 166 -7.62 -3.83 -2.96
CA ASN A 166 -6.17 -4.10 -3.05
C ASN A 166 -5.26 -3.01 -2.48
N LYS A 167 -5.80 -1.92 -1.95
CA LYS A 167 -5.00 -0.82 -1.40
C LYS A 167 -4.63 -1.14 0.03
N ALA A 168 -3.34 -1.25 0.31
CA ALA A 168 -2.85 -1.65 1.63
C ALA A 168 -2.64 -0.44 2.54
N PHE A 169 -2.93 -0.63 3.83
CA PHE A 169 -2.41 0.25 4.88
C PHE A 169 -0.92 -0.01 5.08
N ASP A 170 -0.18 1.01 5.52
CA ASP A 170 1.20 0.83 5.94
C ASP A 170 1.29 -0.08 7.18
N GLY A 171 2.33 -0.91 7.22
CA GLY A 171 2.60 -1.85 8.32
C GLY A 171 1.84 -3.18 8.20
N SER A 172 1.91 -3.96 9.28
CA SER A 172 1.20 -5.24 9.44
C SER A 172 1.09 -5.60 10.92
N LEU A 173 -0.04 -6.16 11.34
CA LEU A 173 -0.19 -6.72 12.69
C LEU A 173 0.54 -8.07 12.75
N SER A 174 1.48 -8.24 13.67
CA SER A 174 2.20 -9.50 13.86
C SER A 174 1.46 -10.42 14.83
N PHE A 175 1.53 -11.73 14.59
CA PHE A 175 0.98 -12.72 15.52
C PHE A 175 1.82 -14.00 15.61
N LYS A 176 1.55 -14.79 16.64
CA LYS A 176 2.18 -16.09 16.92
C LYS A 176 1.10 -17.16 17.09
N VAL A 177 1.27 -18.32 16.46
CA VAL A 177 0.39 -19.48 16.64
C VAL A 177 1.17 -20.60 17.33
N CYS A 178 0.78 -20.92 18.57
CA CYS A 178 1.44 -21.91 19.41
C CYS A 178 0.83 -23.30 19.25
N ARG A 179 1.68 -24.32 19.23
CA ARG A 179 1.31 -25.73 19.41
C ARG A 179 1.29 -26.07 20.89
N CYS A 180 0.10 -26.22 21.48
CA CYS A 180 -0.06 -26.42 22.92
C CYS A 180 0.42 -27.80 23.42
N ASP A 181 0.52 -28.77 22.52
CA ASP A 181 1.13 -30.07 22.76
C ASP A 181 2.66 -29.99 22.94
N LEU A 182 3.32 -29.03 22.27
CA LEU A 182 4.76 -28.79 22.38
C LEU A 182 5.13 -27.65 23.34
N GLN A 183 4.26 -26.65 23.48
CA GLN A 183 4.45 -25.46 24.30
C GLN A 183 3.20 -25.18 25.16
N PRO A 184 2.92 -26.00 26.20
CA PRO A 184 1.72 -25.87 27.03
C PRO A 184 1.68 -24.58 27.86
N ASN A 185 2.85 -23.97 28.11
CA ASN A 185 2.95 -22.69 28.82
C ASN A 185 2.70 -21.47 27.92
N CYS A 186 2.44 -21.63 26.63
CA CYS A 186 2.07 -20.51 25.78
C CYS A 186 0.74 -19.89 26.27
N ILE A 187 0.69 -18.55 26.33
CA ILE A 187 -0.44 -17.79 26.90
C ILE A 187 -1.77 -18.20 26.26
N ALA A 188 -1.79 -18.47 24.95
CA ALA A 188 -3.01 -18.85 24.23
C ALA A 188 -3.53 -20.26 24.57
N CYS A 189 -2.68 -21.16 25.10
CA CYS A 189 -3.07 -22.52 25.49
C CYS A 189 -3.89 -22.55 26.77
N ASN A 190 -3.73 -21.53 27.62
CA ASN A 190 -4.38 -21.42 28.92
C ASN A 190 -5.58 -20.47 28.92
N LYS A 191 -5.89 -19.84 27.78
CA LYS A 191 -7.13 -19.07 27.61
C LYS A 191 -8.31 -20.03 27.66
N LYS A 192 -9.05 -20.04 28.77
CA LYS A 192 -10.35 -20.70 28.87
C LYS A 192 -11.25 -20.10 27.80
N VAL A 193 -11.93 -20.96 27.03
CA VAL A 193 -12.99 -20.52 26.11
C VAL A 193 -14.11 -19.99 27.00
N GLU A 194 -14.30 -18.67 27.03
CA GLU A 194 -15.55 -18.11 27.55
C GLU A 194 -16.66 -18.62 26.63
N LYS A 195 -17.55 -19.44 27.21
CA LYS A 195 -18.73 -19.99 26.54
C LYS A 195 -19.84 -18.97 26.51
#